data_AF-J9VX76-F1
#
_entry.id   AF-J9VX76-F1
#
_cell.length_a   1.000
_cell.length_b   1.000
_cell.length_c   1.000
_cell.angle_alpha   90.00
_cell.angle_beta   90.00
_cell.angle_gamma   90.00
#
_symmetry.space_group_name_H-M   'P 1'
#
loop_
_entity.id
_entity.type
_entity.pdbx_description
1 polymer ?
#
loop_
_entity_poly.entity_id
_entity_poly.type
_entity_poly.pdbx_seq_one_letter_code
_entity_poly.pdbx_strand_id
1 'polypeptide(L)'
;MAPSRSPSPRPRKRTKPSTACVACQHRKSRCEMLTPEGCHRCRTLRTHCSFTFPTASISAPEGCTSRGQSAISVSLEQGQGAGLEENDILRQLDERTKRIEGLLRRETGARQPPVIRKDEGLRVERLQPVAGSVGAAVHLASALCVRSGWTWIDPVESGVLSGDAFEKAHARFLSTFYRILPLPHIIAVPTHPFVRLALITYLNPGFQPISSLLSSALTSLHMFEPSEDIVLALLIISHLPVSQYWTVIDPYGAGARAHQMAIALGLPDSARWLKLLRREIEQEWNKSLLNRAILWYAVQHRASWIQIFTSPSMSWHPSTPPIHETVPFHFAQHLNSPALSHIVLDSLLMELLWPVIEALQAVRLSRQYEEPRVVALKDAWTVFEERAAAWSTEVESAPLASTPYQLLNCNTLIVNMCLRLSTESATLCPTPITPSAERLGTLLFFGSRQFRHSLKSIQSTLSHFTQPSNPIPTAPLSSQSSNATTIHTSRPPISHLPAFHLLACFLPLGVLLQSSKLYGETPSDHPVLIEAESLQKYKDLLASSHPAAPGLIRRLESHSPSTDWRGAFDDILPGKENEGDWGLENSYGMFMWDGMLDLSDWAEGIDLTADWQFDPLGGI
;
A
#
# COMPACT_ATOMS: atom_id res chain seq x y z
N MET A 1 23.77 -35.46 51.21
CA MET A 1 22.97 -35.24 49.98
C MET A 1 21.75 -34.42 50.33
N ALA A 2 21.72 -33.15 49.92
CA ALA A 2 20.59 -32.24 50.15
C ALA A 2 19.72 -32.17 48.88
N PRO A 3 18.38 -32.09 49.00
CA PRO A 3 17.49 -32.12 47.84
C PRO A 3 17.52 -30.77 47.09
N SER A 4 17.65 -30.85 45.77
CA SER A 4 17.69 -29.70 44.87
C SER A 4 16.34 -28.97 44.86
N ARG A 5 16.36 -27.66 45.15
CA ARG A 5 15.20 -26.78 45.03
C ARG A 5 14.76 -26.66 43.57
N SER A 6 13.47 -26.89 43.32
CA SER A 6 12.82 -26.65 42.04
C SER A 6 12.92 -25.16 41.63
N PRO A 7 13.20 -24.84 40.35
CA PRO A 7 13.34 -23.47 39.90
C PRO A 7 12.00 -22.72 39.96
N SER A 8 12.01 -21.52 40.54
CA SER A 8 10.85 -20.62 40.56
C SER A 8 10.39 -20.27 39.14
N PRO A 9 9.08 -20.21 38.86
CA PRO A 9 8.57 -19.86 37.54
C PRO A 9 9.09 -18.48 37.11
N ARG A 10 9.75 -18.43 35.94
CA ARG A 10 10.24 -17.18 35.35
C ARG A 10 9.05 -16.24 35.10
N PRO A 11 9.17 -14.93 35.42
CA PRO A 11 8.09 -13.98 35.19
C PRO A 11 7.72 -13.95 33.70
N ARG A 12 6.43 -14.08 33.39
CA ARG A 12 5.91 -14.03 32.02
C ARG A 12 6.34 -12.71 31.36
N LYS A 13 6.90 -12.80 30.15
CA LYS A 13 7.20 -11.62 29.30
C LYS A 13 5.90 -10.83 29.10
N ARG A 14 5.89 -9.58 29.57
CA ARG A 14 4.72 -8.69 29.49
C ARG A 14 4.42 -8.36 28.02
N THR A 15 3.15 -8.44 27.63
CA THR A 15 2.66 -8.03 26.31
C THR A 15 2.82 -6.52 26.15
N LYS A 16 3.47 -6.11 25.07
CA LYS A 16 3.71 -4.71 24.72
C LYS A 16 2.82 -4.34 23.53
N PRO A 17 2.03 -3.26 23.58
CA PRO A 17 1.35 -2.75 22.41
C PRO A 17 2.35 -2.21 21.38
N SER A 18 2.01 -2.35 20.09
CA SER A 18 2.81 -1.82 18.97
C SER A 18 2.79 -0.28 18.92
N THR A 19 1.74 0.35 19.43
CA THR A 19 1.54 1.80 19.44
C THR A 19 1.39 2.35 20.86
N ALA A 20 1.99 3.52 21.11
CA ALA A 20 1.81 4.27 22.35
C ALA A 20 0.59 5.21 22.25
N CYS A 21 -0.08 5.48 23.37
CA CYS A 21 -1.15 6.46 23.44
C CYS A 21 -0.60 7.87 23.22
N VAL A 22 -1.45 8.82 22.86
CA VAL A 22 -1.07 10.22 22.58
C VAL A 22 -0.27 10.83 23.74
N ALA A 23 -0.72 10.63 24.98
CA ALA A 23 -0.02 11.12 26.17
C ALA A 23 1.36 10.48 26.39
N CYS A 24 1.53 9.21 26.02
CA CYS A 24 2.83 8.53 26.10
C CYS A 24 3.76 8.94 24.94
N GLN A 25 3.22 9.17 23.74
CA GLN A 25 3.95 9.69 22.58
C GLN A 25 4.53 11.07 22.84
N HIS A 26 3.74 12.02 23.37
CA HIS A 26 4.23 13.36 23.74
C HIS A 26 5.37 13.31 24.76
N ARG A 27 5.37 12.30 25.64
CA ARG A 27 6.42 12.09 26.65
C ARG A 27 7.59 11.25 26.15
N LYS A 28 7.65 10.93 24.85
CA LYS A 28 8.63 10.02 24.24
C LYS A 28 8.77 8.71 25.02
N SER A 29 7.62 8.18 25.50
CA SER A 29 7.55 6.99 26.35
C SER A 29 6.65 5.92 25.73
N ARG A 30 6.90 4.64 26.05
CA ARG A 30 6.08 3.52 25.57
C ARG A 30 4.93 3.23 26.54
N CYS A 31 3.81 2.73 26.00
CA CYS A 31 2.71 2.21 26.82
C CYS A 31 3.03 0.81 27.35
N GLU A 32 2.62 0.56 28.59
CA GLU A 32 2.75 -0.75 29.24
C GLU A 32 1.42 -1.12 29.91
N MET A 33 1.11 -2.42 29.95
CA MET A 33 -0.06 -2.99 30.64
C MET A 33 -1.36 -2.22 30.35
N LEU A 34 -1.84 -2.37 29.11
CA LEU A 34 -3.12 -1.85 28.67
C LEU A 34 -4.26 -2.53 29.43
N THR A 35 -5.12 -1.71 30.02
CA THR A 35 -6.41 -2.09 30.61
C THR A 35 -7.51 -1.22 30.01
N PRO A 36 -8.80 -1.54 30.18
CA PRO A 36 -9.90 -0.69 29.73
C PRO A 36 -9.82 0.77 30.24
N GLU A 37 -9.25 0.95 31.43
CA GLU A 37 -8.97 2.23 32.09
C GLU A 37 -7.75 3.00 31.51
N GLY A 38 -7.14 2.49 30.44
CA GLY A 38 -5.93 3.05 29.81
C GLY A 38 -4.64 2.29 30.17
N CYS A 39 -3.49 2.78 29.68
CA CYS A 39 -2.19 2.18 29.96
C CYS A 39 -1.72 2.46 31.40
N HIS A 40 -0.92 1.56 31.97
CA HIS A 40 -0.41 1.70 33.34
C HIS A 40 0.29 3.03 33.60
N ARG A 41 1.05 3.54 32.63
CA ARG A 41 1.81 4.78 32.79
C ARG A 41 0.90 6.01 32.90
N CYS A 42 -0.13 6.10 32.05
CA CYS A 42 -1.17 7.14 32.16
C CYS A 42 -1.94 7.03 33.48
N ARG A 43 -2.30 5.82 33.92
CA ARG A 43 -2.96 5.60 35.21
C ARG A 43 -2.11 6.03 36.41
N THR A 44 -0.83 5.66 36.41
CA THR A 44 0.14 6.03 37.46
C THR A 44 0.31 7.55 37.55
N LEU A 45 0.38 8.20 36.39
CA LEU A 45 0.59 9.64 36.27
C LEU A 45 -0.71 10.46 36.31
N ARG A 46 -1.86 9.78 36.51
CA ARG A 46 -3.21 10.35 36.50
C ARG A 46 -3.47 11.26 35.29
N THR A 47 -3.02 10.85 34.10
CA THR A 47 -3.28 11.57 32.85
C THR A 47 -4.23 10.80 31.94
N HIS A 48 -5.04 11.54 31.17
CA HIS A 48 -5.98 10.95 30.22
C HIS A 48 -5.26 10.06 29.20
N CYS A 49 -5.69 8.81 29.06
CA CYS A 49 -5.11 7.87 28.10
C CYS A 49 -5.98 7.83 26.84
N SER A 50 -5.39 7.96 25.65
CA SER A 50 -6.16 7.83 24.39
C SER A 50 -6.62 6.40 24.09
N PHE A 51 -6.22 5.42 24.92
CA PHE A 51 -6.68 4.03 24.85
C PHE A 51 -7.80 3.72 25.85
N THR A 52 -8.30 4.70 26.59
CA THR A 52 -9.42 4.50 27.51
C THR A 52 -10.69 4.29 26.68
N PHE A 53 -11.37 3.16 26.86
CA PHE A 53 -12.67 2.94 26.22
C PHE A 53 -13.76 3.61 27.07
N PRO A 54 -14.79 4.25 26.47
CA PRO A 54 -15.95 4.70 27.21
C PRO A 54 -16.60 3.48 27.85
N THR A 55 -16.39 3.30 29.15
CA THR A 55 -17.15 2.30 29.90
C THR A 55 -18.51 2.93 30.10
N ALA A 56 -19.54 2.39 29.46
CA ALA A 56 -20.92 2.83 29.68
C ALA A 56 -21.24 2.69 31.17
N SER A 57 -21.17 3.80 31.90
CA SER A 57 -21.53 3.86 33.30
C SER A 57 -23.05 3.86 33.37
N ILE A 58 -23.63 2.69 33.67
CA ILE A 58 -24.97 2.60 34.23
C ILE A 58 -24.85 3.15 35.66
N SER A 59 -25.14 4.44 35.83
CA SER A 59 -25.32 5.04 37.14
C SER A 59 -26.74 4.73 37.65
N ALA A 60 -26.83 3.80 38.60
CA ALA A 60 -27.99 3.68 39.48
C ALA A 60 -28.00 4.85 40.48
N PRO A 61 -29.15 5.48 40.78
CA PRO A 61 -29.21 6.55 41.76
C PRO A 61 -29.47 5.94 43.16
N GLU A 62 -28.47 6.02 44.04
CA GLU A 62 -28.68 5.86 45.48
C GLU A 62 -28.89 7.23 46.12
N GLY A 63 -29.98 7.32 46.88
CA GLY A 63 -30.59 8.56 47.34
C GLY A 63 -29.87 9.26 48.48
N CYS A 64 -30.18 10.55 48.60
CA CYS A 64 -30.02 11.28 49.84
C CYS A 64 -31.27 12.15 50.07
N THR A 65 -31.83 12.02 51.27
CA THR A 65 -33.10 12.59 51.74
C THR A 65 -33.04 14.10 51.94
N SER A 66 -34.06 14.84 51.48
CA SER A 66 -34.71 15.92 52.28
C SER A 66 -35.92 16.56 51.57
N ARG A 67 -37.10 16.24 52.10
CA ARG A 67 -38.20 17.13 52.52
C ARG A 67 -38.37 18.48 51.79
N GLY A 68 -39.44 18.60 51.00
CA GLY A 68 -40.01 19.88 50.59
C GLY A 68 -41.25 19.70 49.70
N GLN A 69 -42.41 20.14 50.19
CA GLN A 69 -43.75 20.00 49.60
C GLN A 69 -43.90 20.78 48.28
N SER A 70 -44.65 20.24 47.31
CA SER A 70 -45.92 20.85 46.85
C SER A 70 -46.61 19.97 45.81
N ALA A 71 -47.94 19.94 45.90
CA ALA A 71 -48.84 19.13 45.10
C ALA A 71 -48.97 19.63 43.65
N ILE A 72 -49.27 18.71 42.72
CA ILE A 72 -50.37 18.78 41.75
C ILE A 72 -50.60 17.37 41.20
N SER A 73 -51.84 16.92 41.33
CA SER A 73 -52.42 15.65 40.88
C SER A 73 -52.77 15.67 39.39
N VAL A 74 -52.43 14.61 38.64
CA VAL A 74 -53.20 14.18 37.45
C VAL A 74 -53.20 12.65 37.34
N SER A 75 -54.44 12.14 37.37
CA SER A 75 -55.02 10.87 36.94
C SER A 75 -54.12 9.69 36.50
N LEU A 76 -54.33 8.58 37.20
CA LEU A 76 -53.95 7.21 36.87
C LEU A 76 -55.03 6.63 35.92
N GLU A 77 -54.69 6.39 34.65
CA GLU A 77 -55.45 5.49 33.79
C GLU A 77 -54.57 4.33 33.30
N GLN A 78 -55.19 3.17 33.29
CA GLN A 78 -54.66 1.85 32.99
C GLN A 78 -54.07 1.77 31.58
N GLY A 79 -52.88 1.16 31.49
CA GLY A 79 -52.25 0.69 30.25
C GLY A 79 -51.54 -0.64 30.47
N GLN A 80 -52.27 -1.65 30.95
CA GLN A 80 -51.82 -3.05 30.86
C GLN A 80 -51.92 -3.48 29.40
N GLY A 81 -50.80 -3.60 28.69
CA GLY A 81 -50.84 -4.08 27.31
C GLY A 81 -49.54 -4.21 26.51
N ALA A 82 -48.38 -3.73 26.99
CA ALA A 82 -47.17 -3.69 26.15
C ALA A 82 -46.09 -4.77 26.47
N GLY A 83 -46.19 -5.47 27.61
CA GLY A 83 -45.14 -6.42 28.05
C GLY A 83 -45.19 -7.81 27.42
N LEU A 84 -46.29 -8.19 26.76
CA LEU A 84 -46.43 -9.50 26.10
C LEU A 84 -45.84 -9.51 24.70
N GLU A 85 -45.95 -8.41 23.94
CA GLU A 85 -45.40 -8.31 22.58
C GLU A 85 -43.87 -8.30 22.57
N GLU A 86 -43.22 -7.64 23.54
CA GLU A 86 -41.75 -7.59 23.61
C GLU A 86 -41.15 -8.97 23.90
N ASN A 87 -41.78 -9.75 24.79
CA ASN A 87 -41.36 -11.11 25.09
C ASN A 87 -41.62 -12.07 23.91
N ASP A 88 -42.68 -11.86 23.14
CA ASP A 88 -42.94 -12.64 21.93
C ASP A 88 -41.94 -12.32 20.81
N ILE A 89 -41.53 -11.06 20.67
CA ILE A 89 -40.49 -10.65 19.71
C ILE A 89 -39.13 -11.25 20.09
N LEU A 90 -38.75 -11.20 21.37
CA LEU A 90 -37.52 -11.80 21.87
C LEU A 90 -37.50 -13.32 21.68
N ARG A 91 -38.65 -13.99 21.90
CA ARG A 91 -38.79 -15.43 21.64
C ARG A 91 -38.67 -15.77 20.15
N GLN A 92 -39.29 -14.98 19.27
CA GLN A 92 -39.17 -15.16 17.82
C GLN A 92 -37.74 -14.95 17.30
N LEU A 93 -37.00 -14.00 17.88
CA LEU A 93 -35.58 -13.78 17.58
C LEU A 93 -34.72 -14.98 18.01
N ASP A 94 -34.96 -15.54 19.19
CA ASP A 94 -34.22 -16.70 19.70
C ASP A 94 -34.50 -17.97 18.85
N GLU A 95 -35.75 -18.16 18.42
CA GLU A 95 -36.11 -19.25 17.50
C GLU A 95 -35.48 -19.09 16.11
N ARG A 96 -35.46 -17.88 15.55
CA ARG A 96 -34.80 -17.62 14.27
C ARG A 96 -33.30 -17.84 14.35
N THR A 97 -32.67 -17.41 15.45
CA THR A 97 -31.23 -17.60 15.70
C THR A 97 -30.89 -19.09 15.76
N LYS A 98 -31.65 -19.89 16.52
CA LYS A 98 -31.51 -21.36 16.55
C LYS A 98 -31.70 -22.02 15.19
N ARG A 99 -32.60 -21.50 14.35
CA ARG A 99 -32.82 -22.00 12.99
C ARG A 99 -31.62 -21.74 12.09
N ILE A 100 -31.06 -20.54 12.14
CA ILE A 100 -29.87 -20.15 11.38
C ILE A 100 -28.67 -20.98 11.83
N GLU A 101 -28.45 -21.15 13.14
CA GLU A 101 -27.41 -22.04 13.66
C GLU A 101 -27.60 -23.49 13.18
N GLY A 102 -28.85 -23.98 13.15
CA GLY A 102 -29.19 -25.30 12.65
C GLY A 102 -28.90 -25.47 11.15
N LEU A 103 -29.14 -24.43 10.34
CA LEU A 103 -28.82 -24.43 8.91
C LEU A 103 -27.30 -24.38 8.68
N LEU A 104 -26.58 -23.52 9.40
CA LEU A 104 -25.13 -23.43 9.34
C LEU A 104 -24.45 -24.76 9.71
N ARG A 105 -24.97 -25.49 10.72
CA ARG A 105 -24.48 -26.83 11.08
C ARG A 105 -24.72 -27.89 10.00
N ARG A 106 -25.80 -27.75 9.21
CA ARG A 106 -26.09 -28.66 8.09
C ARG A 106 -25.23 -28.35 6.86
N GLU A 107 -25.02 -27.07 6.57
CA GLU A 107 -24.21 -26.61 5.42
C GLU A 107 -22.71 -26.87 5.62
N THR A 108 -22.21 -26.75 6.86
CA THR A 108 -20.79 -27.00 7.16
C THR A 108 -20.40 -28.47 7.23
N GLY A 109 -21.33 -29.42 6.99
CA GLY A 109 -20.99 -30.84 6.86
C GLY A 109 -20.24 -31.42 8.06
N ALA A 110 -20.47 -30.90 9.27
CA ALA A 110 -19.83 -31.37 10.48
C ALA A 110 -20.35 -32.78 10.83
N ARG A 111 -19.70 -33.81 10.28
CA ARG A 111 -19.75 -35.17 10.83
C ARG A 111 -19.47 -35.07 12.33
N GLN A 112 -20.29 -35.75 13.13
CA GLN A 112 -20.05 -35.90 14.57
C GLN A 112 -18.58 -36.22 14.83
N PRO A 113 -17.95 -35.63 15.87
CA PRO A 113 -16.60 -36.01 16.22
C PRO A 113 -16.57 -37.51 16.53
N PRO A 114 -15.57 -38.27 16.03
CA PRO A 114 -15.43 -39.66 16.44
C PRO A 114 -15.26 -39.69 17.97
N VAL A 115 -15.92 -40.64 18.61
CA VAL A 115 -15.65 -40.98 20.02
C VAL A 115 -14.21 -41.46 20.08
N ILE A 116 -13.29 -40.58 20.48
CA ILE A 116 -11.87 -40.89 20.64
C ILE A 116 -11.73 -41.75 21.89
N ARG A 117 -11.32 -43.01 21.71
CA ARG A 117 -10.71 -43.82 22.77
C ARG A 117 -9.41 -43.15 23.19
N LYS A 118 -9.25 -42.95 24.50
CA LYS A 118 -7.97 -42.58 25.13
C LYS A 118 -6.94 -43.63 24.69
N ASP A 119 -5.97 -43.21 23.89
CA ASP A 119 -4.65 -43.80 23.66
C ASP A 119 -4.31 -43.72 22.18
N GLU A 120 -4.06 -42.51 21.69
CA GLU A 120 -3.12 -42.26 20.58
C GLU A 120 -2.89 -40.75 20.47
N GLY A 121 -1.63 -40.34 20.55
CA GLY A 121 -1.22 -38.93 20.55
C GLY A 121 -1.46 -38.29 19.19
N LEU A 122 -2.49 -37.45 19.10
CA LEU A 122 -2.75 -36.64 17.91
C LEU A 122 -2.02 -35.30 17.95
N ARG A 123 -1.24 -35.04 16.89
CA ARG A 123 -0.77 -33.71 16.49
C ARG A 123 -1.98 -32.78 16.35
N VAL A 124 -1.96 -31.69 17.10
CA VAL A 124 -2.87 -30.55 16.89
C VAL A 124 -2.43 -29.85 15.61
N GLU A 125 -3.08 -30.15 14.49
CA GLU A 125 -3.14 -29.20 13.38
C GLU A 125 -3.82 -27.94 13.92
N ARG A 126 -3.04 -26.86 14.00
CA ARG A 126 -3.57 -25.54 14.29
C ARG A 126 -4.60 -25.21 13.22
N LEU A 127 -5.88 -25.27 13.57
CA LEU A 127 -6.91 -24.46 12.93
C LEU A 127 -6.40 -23.02 13.00
N GLN A 128 -5.94 -22.49 11.87
CA GLN A 128 -5.70 -21.06 11.76
C GLN A 128 -7.00 -20.34 12.11
N PRO A 129 -6.97 -19.29 12.94
CA PRO A 129 -8.13 -18.45 13.12
C PRO A 129 -8.51 -17.93 11.73
N VAL A 130 -9.75 -18.16 11.30
CA VAL A 130 -10.30 -17.50 10.12
C VAL A 130 -10.21 -16.00 10.38
N ALA A 131 -9.18 -15.37 9.82
CA ALA A 131 -9.08 -13.92 9.71
C ALA A 131 -10.16 -13.46 8.72
N GLY A 132 -11.40 -13.34 9.20
CA GLY A 132 -12.57 -13.08 8.35
C GLY A 132 -13.83 -12.62 9.09
N SER A 133 -13.71 -12.15 10.33
CA SER A 133 -14.88 -11.76 11.15
C SER A 133 -15.54 -10.45 10.74
N VAL A 134 -14.91 -9.62 9.90
CA VAL A 134 -15.51 -8.39 9.37
C VAL A 134 -16.63 -8.71 8.38
N GLY A 135 -16.43 -9.69 7.50
CA GLY A 135 -17.45 -10.10 6.53
C GLY A 135 -18.71 -10.64 7.22
N ALA A 136 -18.54 -11.51 8.22
CA ALA A 136 -19.67 -12.09 8.95
C ALA A 136 -20.50 -11.04 9.69
N ALA A 137 -19.85 -10.06 10.35
CA ALA A 137 -20.54 -8.98 11.06
C ALA A 137 -21.29 -8.04 10.10
N VAL A 138 -20.69 -7.72 8.95
CA VAL A 138 -21.34 -6.89 7.91
C VAL A 138 -22.52 -7.61 7.27
N HIS A 139 -22.38 -8.90 6.93
CA HIS A 139 -23.49 -9.71 6.42
C HIS A 139 -24.60 -9.85 7.46
N LEU A 140 -24.26 -9.99 8.74
CA LEU A 140 -25.25 -10.03 9.83
C LEU A 140 -25.96 -8.67 9.98
N ALA A 141 -25.25 -7.56 9.96
CA ALA A 141 -25.83 -6.22 10.04
C ALA A 141 -26.76 -5.90 8.85
N SER A 142 -26.34 -6.27 7.64
CA SER A 142 -27.15 -6.15 6.42
C SER A 142 -28.39 -7.06 6.51
N ALA A 143 -28.23 -8.32 6.93
CA ALA A 143 -29.35 -9.25 7.16
C ALA A 143 -30.32 -8.80 8.26
N LEU A 144 -29.83 -8.09 9.27
CA LEU A 144 -30.64 -7.50 10.34
C LEU A 144 -31.27 -6.16 9.93
N CYS A 145 -31.05 -5.69 8.69
CA CYS A 145 -31.52 -4.40 8.19
C CYS A 145 -31.21 -3.23 9.13
N VAL A 146 -30.09 -3.31 9.86
CA VAL A 146 -29.62 -2.21 10.71
C VAL A 146 -29.04 -1.16 9.78
N ARG A 147 -29.92 -0.38 9.14
CA ARG A 147 -29.52 0.74 8.30
C ARG A 147 -28.89 1.77 9.21
N SER A 148 -27.60 1.99 9.00
CA SER A 148 -26.93 3.14 9.58
C SER A 148 -27.62 4.38 8.99
N GLY A 149 -28.19 5.25 9.81
CA GLY A 149 -28.73 6.54 9.37
C GLY A 149 -27.64 7.52 8.89
N TRP A 150 -26.49 6.99 8.51
CA TRP A 150 -25.29 7.73 8.17
C TRP A 150 -25.32 8.03 6.67
N THR A 151 -25.16 9.31 6.35
CA THR A 151 -25.01 9.77 4.99
C THR A 151 -23.58 10.23 4.76
N TRP A 152 -23.06 9.99 3.56
CA TRP A 152 -21.79 10.56 3.16
C TRP A 152 -21.94 12.08 3.01
N ILE A 153 -20.94 12.84 3.44
CA ILE A 153 -20.87 14.27 3.18
C ILE A 153 -20.36 14.45 1.74
N ASP A 154 -21.21 14.96 0.84
CA ASP A 154 -20.80 15.29 -0.52
C ASP A 154 -20.06 16.63 -0.53
N PRO A 155 -18.81 16.70 -1.03
CA PRO A 155 -18.08 17.97 -1.15
C PRO A 155 -18.77 19.01 -2.04
N VAL A 156 -19.60 18.59 -3.00
CA VAL A 156 -20.34 19.52 -3.86
C VAL A 156 -21.59 20.03 -3.16
N GLU A 157 -22.39 19.14 -2.56
CA GLU A 157 -23.61 19.52 -1.84
C GLU A 157 -23.32 20.32 -0.56
N SER A 158 -22.18 20.05 0.10
CA SER A 158 -21.72 20.83 1.26
C SER A 158 -21.15 22.20 0.90
N GLY A 159 -21.10 22.55 -0.40
CA GLY A 159 -20.61 23.85 -0.87
C GLY A 159 -19.09 24.00 -0.81
N VAL A 160 -18.34 22.93 -0.56
CA VAL A 160 -16.86 22.95 -0.60
C VAL A 160 -16.37 23.19 -2.03
N LEU A 161 -17.10 22.68 -3.02
CA LEU A 161 -16.82 22.89 -4.44
C LEU A 161 -18.12 23.14 -5.21
N SER A 162 -18.13 24.04 -6.19
CA SER A 162 -19.28 24.20 -7.10
C SER A 162 -19.38 23.00 -8.07
N GLY A 163 -20.57 22.77 -8.62
CA GLY A 163 -20.79 21.71 -9.63
C GLY A 163 -19.86 21.86 -10.84
N ASP A 164 -19.77 23.06 -11.42
CA ASP A 164 -18.89 23.35 -12.56
C ASP A 164 -17.41 23.13 -12.23
N ALA A 165 -16.99 23.49 -11.01
CA ALA A 165 -15.62 23.25 -10.56
C ALA A 165 -15.35 21.75 -10.36
N PHE A 166 -16.35 20.98 -9.92
CA PHE A 166 -16.25 19.52 -9.85
C PHE A 166 -16.12 18.87 -11.23
N GLU A 167 -16.89 19.29 -12.22
CA GLU A 167 -16.78 18.75 -13.59
C GLU A 167 -15.40 19.02 -14.20
N LYS A 168 -14.87 20.24 -14.03
CA LYS A 168 -13.49 20.58 -14.44
C LYS A 168 -12.46 19.72 -13.71
N ALA A 169 -12.65 19.51 -12.40
CA ALA A 169 -11.79 18.63 -11.61
C ALA A 169 -11.87 17.19 -12.11
N HIS A 170 -13.06 16.64 -12.36
CA HIS A 170 -13.23 15.29 -12.89
C HIS A 170 -12.55 15.12 -14.26
N ALA A 171 -12.68 16.07 -15.17
CA ALA A 171 -12.00 16.04 -16.46
C ALA A 171 -10.46 16.04 -16.31
N ARG A 172 -9.92 16.83 -15.38
CA ARG A 172 -8.48 16.86 -15.06
C ARG A 172 -8.02 15.57 -14.38
N PHE A 173 -8.85 14.99 -13.51
CA PHE A 173 -8.58 13.71 -12.89
C PHE A 173 -8.49 12.63 -13.97
N LEU A 174 -9.46 12.57 -14.88
CA LEU A 174 -9.47 11.61 -15.98
C LEU A 174 -8.22 11.69 -16.85
N SER A 175 -7.81 12.89 -17.25
CA SER A 175 -6.60 13.06 -18.08
C SER A 175 -5.32 12.61 -17.37
N THR A 176 -5.32 12.59 -16.03
CA THR A 176 -4.16 12.26 -15.20
C THR A 176 -4.20 10.79 -14.77
N PHE A 177 -5.21 10.40 -14.00
CA PHE A 177 -5.33 9.11 -13.36
C PHE A 177 -5.50 7.96 -14.36
N TYR A 178 -6.14 8.19 -15.51
CA TYR A 178 -6.32 7.16 -16.54
C TYR A 178 -4.98 6.69 -17.12
N ARG A 179 -3.92 7.50 -17.00
CA ARG A 179 -2.55 7.12 -17.39
C ARG A 179 -1.82 6.32 -16.33
N ILE A 180 -2.36 6.24 -15.12
CA ILE A 180 -1.85 5.39 -14.05
C ILE A 180 -2.64 4.10 -14.06
N LEU A 181 -3.97 4.21 -14.03
CA LEU A 181 -4.88 3.08 -13.96
C LEU A 181 -6.14 3.35 -14.82
N PRO A 182 -6.22 2.78 -16.04
CA PRO A 182 -7.29 3.08 -16.98
C PRO A 182 -8.60 2.33 -16.64
N LEU A 183 -9.25 2.61 -15.52
CA LEU A 183 -10.49 1.91 -15.12
C LEU A 183 -11.73 2.44 -15.87
N PRO A 184 -12.63 1.54 -16.31
CA PRO A 184 -13.86 1.93 -17.00
C PRO A 184 -14.85 2.66 -16.08
N HIS A 185 -14.89 2.30 -14.79
CA HIS A 185 -15.78 2.90 -13.77
C HIS A 185 -15.54 4.39 -13.55
N ILE A 186 -14.36 4.90 -13.92
CA ILE A 186 -13.96 6.28 -13.65
C ILE A 186 -14.41 7.23 -14.77
N ILE A 187 -14.72 6.69 -15.96
CA ILE A 187 -14.99 7.46 -17.18
C ILE A 187 -16.27 8.31 -17.04
N ALA A 188 -17.29 7.79 -16.36
CA ALA A 188 -18.52 8.54 -16.09
C ALA A 188 -18.34 9.51 -14.91
N VAL A 189 -19.09 10.62 -14.91
CA VAL A 189 -19.14 11.54 -13.76
C VAL A 189 -19.69 10.77 -12.56
N PRO A 190 -18.93 10.62 -11.46
CA PRO A 190 -19.39 9.80 -10.36
C PRO A 190 -20.49 10.52 -9.59
N THR A 191 -21.48 9.73 -9.18
CA THR A 191 -22.59 10.17 -8.35
C THR A 191 -22.35 9.91 -6.87
N HIS A 192 -21.51 8.92 -6.53
CA HIS A 192 -21.27 8.56 -5.14
C HIS A 192 -20.41 9.61 -4.41
N PRO A 193 -20.89 10.21 -3.30
CA PRO A 193 -20.20 11.31 -2.60
C PRO A 193 -18.76 10.97 -2.18
N PHE A 194 -18.51 9.74 -1.72
CA PHE A 194 -17.16 9.33 -1.32
C PHE A 194 -16.19 9.20 -2.51
N VAL A 195 -16.68 8.87 -3.71
CA VAL A 195 -15.85 8.86 -4.93
C VAL A 195 -15.52 10.29 -5.32
N ARG A 196 -16.50 11.20 -5.29
CA ARG A 196 -16.26 12.63 -5.52
C ARG A 196 -15.20 13.18 -4.57
N LEU A 197 -15.30 12.86 -3.28
CA LEU A 197 -14.31 13.25 -2.28
C LEU A 197 -12.91 12.68 -2.58
N ALA A 198 -12.80 11.40 -2.94
CA ALA A 198 -11.54 10.77 -3.32
C ALA A 198 -10.89 11.44 -4.54
N LEU A 199 -11.67 11.76 -5.57
CA LEU A 199 -11.21 12.46 -6.77
C LEU A 199 -10.66 13.85 -6.48
N ILE A 200 -11.40 14.65 -5.71
CA ILE A 200 -10.96 16.02 -5.41
C ILE A 200 -9.72 15.97 -4.49
N THR A 201 -9.66 15.03 -3.55
CA THR A 201 -8.47 14.79 -2.72
C THR A 201 -7.26 14.46 -3.60
N TYR A 202 -7.44 13.64 -4.63
CA TYR A 202 -6.36 13.28 -5.56
C TYR A 202 -5.76 14.49 -6.26
N LEU A 203 -6.58 15.45 -6.68
CA LEU A 203 -6.10 16.63 -7.37
C LEU A 203 -5.57 17.72 -6.44
N ASN A 204 -6.05 17.76 -5.20
CA ASN A 204 -5.71 18.78 -4.21
C ASN A 204 -5.24 18.17 -2.89
N PRO A 205 -4.18 17.34 -2.90
CA PRO A 205 -3.63 16.75 -1.70
C PRO A 205 -3.11 17.88 -0.80
N GLY A 206 -3.79 18.10 0.33
CA GLY A 206 -3.38 19.10 1.33
C GLY A 206 -4.32 20.29 1.54
N PHE A 207 -5.39 20.41 0.76
CA PHE A 207 -6.44 21.38 1.06
C PHE A 207 -7.17 20.98 2.35
N GLN A 208 -6.93 21.73 3.43
CA GLN A 208 -7.34 21.36 4.79
C GLN A 208 -8.83 20.96 4.92
N PRO A 209 -9.80 21.68 4.30
CA PRO A 209 -11.20 21.26 4.34
C PRO A 209 -11.46 19.88 3.72
N ILE A 210 -10.75 19.50 2.65
CA ILE A 210 -10.89 18.18 2.03
C ILE A 210 -10.22 17.11 2.88
N SER A 211 -9.03 17.38 3.43
CA SER A 211 -8.31 16.44 4.30
C SER A 211 -9.10 16.08 5.56
N SER A 212 -9.81 17.05 6.17
CA SER A 212 -10.64 16.82 7.35
C SER A 212 -11.90 15.99 7.01
N LEU A 213 -12.56 16.29 5.90
CA LEU A 213 -13.68 15.49 5.39
C LEU A 213 -13.26 14.06 5.07
N LEU A 214 -12.12 13.88 4.39
CA LEU A 214 -11.60 12.55 4.08
C LEU A 214 -11.26 11.76 5.34
N SER A 215 -10.63 12.39 6.33
CA SER A 215 -10.30 11.74 7.60
C SER A 215 -11.57 11.31 8.36
N SER A 216 -12.61 12.16 8.37
CA SER A 216 -13.92 11.85 8.96
C SER A 216 -14.61 10.68 8.23
N ALA A 217 -14.63 10.72 6.90
CA ALA A 217 -15.17 9.67 6.03
C ALA A 217 -14.48 8.32 6.25
N LEU A 218 -13.15 8.31 6.29
CA LEU A 218 -12.35 7.10 6.53
C LEU A 218 -12.51 6.56 7.95
N THR A 219 -12.75 7.41 8.95
CA THR A 219 -13.04 6.98 10.33
C THR A 219 -14.40 6.31 10.42
N SER A 220 -15.39 6.87 9.71
CA SER A 220 -16.77 6.40 9.69
C SER A 220 -17.03 5.26 8.70
N LEU A 221 -16.01 4.85 7.93
CA LEU A 221 -16.13 3.84 6.86
C LEU A 221 -16.81 2.54 7.30
N HIS A 222 -16.56 2.09 8.53
CA HIS A 222 -17.14 0.89 9.11
C HIS A 222 -18.66 0.97 9.36
N MET A 223 -19.24 2.17 9.31
CA MET A 223 -20.67 2.42 9.47
C MET A 223 -21.43 2.30 8.14
N PHE A 224 -20.74 2.22 7.00
CA PHE A 224 -21.37 2.15 5.68
C PHE A 224 -21.38 0.71 5.15
N GLU A 225 -22.44 0.36 4.42
CA GLU A 225 -22.49 -0.90 3.69
C GLU A 225 -21.41 -0.90 2.59
N PRO A 226 -20.59 -1.96 2.45
CA PRO A 226 -19.62 -2.03 1.36
C PRO A 226 -20.29 -1.88 0.00
N SER A 227 -19.66 -1.13 -0.90
CA SER A 227 -20.12 -0.94 -2.28
C SER A 227 -18.92 -0.87 -3.24
N GLU A 228 -19.17 -1.12 -4.53
CA GLU A 228 -18.13 -1.00 -5.57
C GLU A 228 -17.56 0.42 -5.62
N ASP A 229 -18.40 1.45 -5.41
CA ASP A 229 -18.00 2.85 -5.33
C ASP A 229 -17.05 3.12 -4.16
N ILE A 230 -17.30 2.54 -2.99
CA ILE A 230 -16.41 2.69 -1.83
C ILE A 230 -15.05 2.03 -2.12
N VAL A 231 -15.05 0.83 -2.72
CA VAL A 231 -13.82 0.15 -3.13
C VAL A 231 -13.04 1.00 -4.14
N LEU A 232 -13.72 1.57 -5.13
CA LEU A 232 -13.13 2.46 -6.12
C LEU A 232 -12.55 3.72 -5.48
N ALA A 233 -13.29 4.37 -4.58
CA ALA A 233 -12.82 5.55 -3.86
C ALA A 233 -11.55 5.25 -3.05
N LEU A 234 -11.52 4.14 -2.32
CA LEU A 234 -10.34 3.70 -1.58
C LEU A 234 -9.16 3.36 -2.49
N LEU A 235 -9.43 2.77 -3.66
CA LEU A 235 -8.41 2.52 -4.67
C LEU A 235 -7.80 3.83 -5.18
N ILE A 236 -8.62 4.84 -5.46
CA ILE A 236 -8.15 6.20 -5.85
C ILE A 236 -7.33 6.81 -4.71
N ILE A 237 -7.80 6.75 -3.47
CA ILE A 237 -7.08 7.27 -2.29
C ILE A 237 -5.74 6.55 -2.09
N SER A 238 -5.67 5.25 -2.37
CA SER A 238 -4.40 4.52 -2.27
C SER A 238 -3.37 5.00 -3.28
N HIS A 239 -3.77 5.69 -4.34
CA HIS A 239 -2.90 6.21 -5.41
C HIS A 239 -2.66 7.72 -5.32
N LEU A 240 -3.05 8.39 -4.21
CA LEU A 240 -2.88 9.84 -4.09
C LEU A 240 -1.47 10.28 -4.54
N PRO A 241 -1.36 11.35 -5.34
CA PRO A 241 -0.08 11.95 -5.68
C PRO A 241 0.33 12.76 -4.47
N VAL A 242 1.35 12.32 -3.77
CA VAL A 242 1.51 12.77 -2.40
C VAL A 242 2.49 13.91 -2.31
N SER A 243 1.98 14.96 -1.68
CA SER A 243 2.75 16.11 -1.36
C SER A 243 2.94 16.36 0.15
N GLN A 244 2.16 15.67 0.99
CA GLN A 244 2.22 15.73 2.47
C GLN A 244 2.55 14.38 3.16
N TYR A 245 2.50 13.26 2.46
CA TYR A 245 2.62 11.88 2.97
C TYR A 245 3.74 11.06 2.28
N TRP A 246 4.76 11.72 1.74
CA TRP A 246 5.70 11.19 0.75
C TRP A 246 6.45 9.91 1.18
N THR A 247 6.40 9.56 2.47
CA THR A 247 6.91 8.33 3.07
C THR A 247 5.93 7.16 3.08
N VAL A 248 4.66 7.38 2.75
CA VAL A 248 3.59 6.41 2.97
C VAL A 248 3.26 5.69 1.68
N ILE A 249 3.43 4.37 1.69
CA ILE A 249 3.16 3.49 0.54
C ILE A 249 1.66 3.32 0.31
N ASP A 250 0.88 3.28 1.38
CA ASP A 250 -0.58 3.17 1.36
C ASP A 250 -1.21 4.30 2.19
N PRO A 251 -1.49 5.48 1.59
CA PRO A 251 -2.10 6.60 2.28
C PRO A 251 -3.37 6.17 3.01
N TYR A 252 -3.40 6.43 4.32
CA TYR A 252 -4.50 6.04 5.22
C TYR A 252 -4.81 4.53 5.32
N GLY A 253 -3.94 3.66 4.80
CA GLY A 253 -4.22 2.23 4.67
C GLY A 253 -5.36 1.94 3.68
N ALA A 254 -5.60 2.83 2.71
CA ALA A 254 -6.75 2.77 1.82
C ALA A 254 -6.72 1.54 0.90
N GLY A 255 -5.56 1.14 0.39
CA GLY A 255 -5.40 -0.05 -0.44
C GLY A 255 -5.70 -1.33 0.35
N ALA A 256 -5.20 -1.43 1.59
CA ALA A 256 -5.54 -2.55 2.47
C ALA A 256 -7.05 -2.62 2.78
N ARG A 257 -7.69 -1.47 3.03
CA ARG A 257 -9.15 -1.39 3.26
C ARG A 257 -9.95 -1.74 1.99
N ALA A 258 -9.52 -1.25 0.83
CA ALA A 258 -10.14 -1.56 -0.46
C ALA A 258 -10.17 -3.07 -0.70
N HIS A 259 -9.04 -3.73 -0.47
CA HIS A 259 -8.92 -5.19 -0.60
C HIS A 259 -9.85 -5.95 0.35
N GLN A 260 -9.93 -5.55 1.62
CA GLN A 260 -10.85 -6.18 2.58
C GLN A 260 -12.32 -5.98 2.19
N MET A 261 -12.71 -4.78 1.74
CA MET A 261 -14.07 -4.50 1.29
C MET A 261 -14.42 -5.22 -0.02
N ALA A 262 -13.47 -5.34 -0.95
CA ALA A 262 -13.63 -6.09 -2.18
C ALA A 262 -13.90 -7.59 -1.92
N ILE A 263 -13.21 -8.18 -0.94
CA ILE A 263 -13.48 -9.55 -0.49
C ILE A 263 -14.89 -9.65 0.11
N ALA A 264 -15.27 -8.73 1.00
CA ALA A 264 -16.60 -8.72 1.62
C ALA A 264 -17.75 -8.56 0.60
N LEU A 265 -17.48 -7.88 -0.52
CA LEU A 265 -18.42 -7.72 -1.64
C LEU A 265 -18.51 -8.93 -2.58
N GLY A 266 -17.67 -9.95 -2.40
CA GLY A 266 -17.61 -11.10 -3.30
C GLY A 266 -17.02 -10.77 -4.68
N LEU A 267 -16.21 -9.70 -4.80
CA LEU A 267 -15.49 -9.42 -6.05
C LEU A 267 -14.53 -10.54 -6.50
N PRO A 268 -13.89 -11.33 -5.60
CA PRO A 268 -13.13 -12.51 -6.01
C PRO A 268 -13.94 -13.53 -6.81
N ASP A 269 -15.24 -13.67 -6.51
CA ASP A 269 -16.10 -14.60 -7.24
C ASP A 269 -16.35 -14.11 -8.66
N SER A 270 -16.41 -12.79 -8.89
CA SER A 270 -16.49 -12.23 -10.24
C SER A 270 -15.29 -12.64 -11.11
N ALA A 271 -14.09 -12.68 -10.54
CA ALA A 271 -12.90 -13.16 -11.24
C ALA A 271 -12.94 -14.67 -11.55
N ARG A 272 -13.51 -15.48 -10.64
CA ARG A 272 -13.72 -16.92 -10.88
C ARG A 272 -14.76 -17.16 -11.98
N TRP A 273 -15.87 -16.42 -11.96
CA TRP A 273 -16.90 -16.49 -12.99
C TRP A 273 -16.38 -16.07 -14.37
N LEU A 274 -15.53 -15.04 -14.43
CA LEU A 274 -14.87 -14.62 -15.66
C LEU A 274 -14.07 -15.76 -16.31
N LYS A 275 -13.42 -16.61 -15.51
CA LYS A 275 -12.70 -17.80 -16.00
C LYS A 275 -13.62 -18.84 -16.62
N LEU A 276 -14.80 -19.04 -16.04
CA LEU A 276 -15.80 -19.99 -16.56
C LEU A 276 -16.44 -19.48 -17.85
N LEU A 277 -16.68 -18.16 -17.95
CA LEU A 277 -17.38 -17.52 -19.06
C LEU A 277 -16.42 -16.92 -20.11
N ARG A 278 -15.17 -17.42 -20.20
CA ARG A 278 -14.13 -16.84 -21.07
C ARG A 278 -14.57 -16.63 -22.53
N ARG A 279 -15.37 -17.55 -23.08
CA ARG A 279 -15.86 -17.50 -24.47
C ARG A 279 -16.98 -16.48 -24.69
N GLU A 280 -17.55 -15.95 -23.61
CA GLU A 280 -18.72 -15.07 -23.63
C GLU A 280 -18.38 -13.66 -23.10
N ILE A 281 -17.10 -13.38 -22.83
CA ILE A 281 -16.64 -12.08 -22.27
C ILE A 281 -17.04 -10.89 -23.16
N GLU A 282 -17.09 -11.09 -24.48
CA GLU A 282 -17.49 -10.07 -25.46
C GLU A 282 -18.96 -9.68 -25.39
N GLN A 283 -19.79 -10.52 -24.75
CA GLN A 283 -21.22 -10.29 -24.70
C GLN A 283 -21.56 -9.12 -23.77
N GLU A 284 -22.47 -8.25 -24.21
CA GLU A 284 -22.87 -7.04 -23.47
C GLU A 284 -23.31 -7.34 -22.03
N TRP A 285 -24.03 -8.45 -21.84
CA TRP A 285 -24.54 -8.87 -20.54
C TRP A 285 -23.43 -9.29 -19.56
N ASN A 286 -22.22 -9.57 -20.04
CA ASN A 286 -21.04 -9.87 -19.22
C ASN A 286 -20.21 -8.63 -18.86
N LYS A 287 -20.53 -7.43 -19.39
CA LYS A 287 -19.72 -6.23 -19.10
C LYS A 287 -19.68 -5.88 -17.62
N SER A 288 -20.79 -6.03 -16.89
CA SER A 288 -20.82 -5.80 -15.44
C SER A 288 -19.90 -6.78 -14.70
N LEU A 289 -19.92 -8.06 -15.07
CA LEU A 289 -19.03 -9.08 -14.50
C LEU A 289 -17.56 -8.77 -14.80
N LEU A 290 -17.25 -8.42 -16.05
CA LEU A 290 -15.90 -8.05 -16.49
C LEU A 290 -15.40 -6.83 -15.72
N ASN A 291 -16.23 -5.80 -15.58
CA ASN A 291 -15.92 -4.60 -14.81
C ASN A 291 -15.63 -4.93 -13.34
N ARG A 292 -16.47 -5.74 -12.68
CA ARG A 292 -16.21 -6.21 -11.31
C ARG A 292 -14.90 -6.99 -11.17
N ALA A 293 -14.59 -7.84 -12.15
CA ALA A 293 -13.33 -8.56 -12.17
C ALA A 293 -12.12 -7.62 -12.37
N ILE A 294 -12.23 -6.63 -13.27
CA ILE A 294 -11.22 -5.58 -13.46
C ILE A 294 -10.99 -4.82 -12.15
N LEU A 295 -12.06 -4.42 -11.45
CA LEU A 295 -11.94 -3.74 -10.16
C LEU A 295 -11.27 -4.64 -9.11
N TRP A 296 -11.64 -5.92 -9.04
CA TRP A 296 -10.99 -6.90 -8.16
C TRP A 296 -9.49 -6.96 -8.39
N TYR A 297 -9.05 -7.22 -9.63
CA TYR A 297 -7.63 -7.37 -9.93
C TYR A 297 -6.86 -6.07 -9.72
N ALA A 298 -7.44 -4.90 -10.04
CA ALA A 298 -6.80 -3.61 -9.75
C ALA A 298 -6.56 -3.40 -8.25
N VAL A 299 -7.55 -3.72 -7.41
CA VAL A 299 -7.42 -3.66 -5.94
C VAL A 299 -6.42 -4.68 -5.43
N GLN A 300 -6.50 -5.90 -5.92
CA GLN A 300 -5.61 -7.00 -5.57
C GLN A 300 -4.14 -6.65 -5.87
N HIS A 301 -3.87 -6.16 -7.08
CA HIS A 301 -2.52 -5.77 -7.47
C HIS A 301 -2.04 -4.60 -6.64
N ARG A 302 -2.90 -3.60 -6.40
CA ARG A 302 -2.51 -2.48 -5.54
C ARG A 302 -2.12 -2.96 -4.14
N ALA A 303 -2.90 -3.86 -3.55
CA ALA A 303 -2.58 -4.47 -2.26
C ALA A 303 -1.27 -5.27 -2.31
N SER A 304 -1.04 -6.06 -3.36
CA SER A 304 0.21 -6.80 -3.58
C SER A 304 1.41 -5.89 -3.72
N TRP A 305 1.30 -4.80 -4.49
CA TRP A 305 2.35 -3.78 -4.61
C TRP A 305 2.68 -3.16 -3.25
N ILE A 306 1.67 -2.75 -2.48
CA ILE A 306 1.86 -2.23 -1.13
C ILE A 306 2.60 -3.26 -0.27
N GLN A 307 2.20 -4.54 -0.33
CA GLN A 307 2.78 -5.59 0.48
C GLN A 307 4.23 -5.92 0.07
N ILE A 308 4.56 -5.95 -1.23
CA ILE A 308 5.94 -6.10 -1.71
C ILE A 308 6.83 -5.01 -1.12
N PHE A 309 6.36 -3.76 -1.14
CA PHE A 309 7.15 -2.62 -0.68
C PHE A 309 7.11 -2.34 0.83
N THR A 310 6.19 -2.94 1.59
CA THR A 310 6.09 -2.74 3.05
C THR A 310 6.47 -3.99 3.85
N SER A 311 6.25 -5.19 3.31
CA SER A 311 6.52 -6.44 4.02
C SER A 311 8.01 -6.73 4.03
N PRO A 312 8.61 -7.03 5.20
CA PRO A 312 9.97 -7.53 5.27
C PRO A 312 10.11 -8.77 4.40
N SER A 313 9.20 -9.74 4.52
CA SER A 313 9.25 -11.03 3.82
C SER A 313 8.87 -10.97 2.33
N MET A 314 8.61 -9.77 1.78
CA MET A 314 8.11 -9.57 0.41
C MET A 314 6.93 -10.48 0.06
N SER A 315 6.07 -10.73 1.04
CA SER A 315 4.82 -11.44 0.81
C SER A 315 3.91 -10.58 -0.07
N TRP A 316 3.08 -11.20 -0.89
CA TRP A 316 2.01 -10.52 -1.62
C TRP A 316 0.69 -11.30 -1.49
N HIS A 317 -0.38 -10.79 -2.10
CA HIS A 317 -1.62 -11.53 -2.25
C HIS A 317 -1.67 -12.12 -3.67
N PRO A 318 -1.36 -13.42 -3.87
CA PRO A 318 -1.49 -14.02 -5.19
C PRO A 318 -2.96 -14.00 -5.61
N SER A 319 -3.22 -13.62 -6.85
CA SER A 319 -4.55 -13.70 -7.43
C SER A 319 -4.87 -15.17 -7.77
N THR A 320 -6.05 -15.63 -7.36
CA THR A 320 -6.52 -16.99 -7.67
C THR A 320 -7.94 -16.96 -8.24
N PRO A 321 -8.14 -17.18 -9.55
CA PRO A 321 -7.11 -17.45 -10.56
C PRO A 321 -6.28 -16.20 -10.92
N PRO A 322 -5.06 -16.36 -11.47
CA PRO A 322 -4.38 -15.27 -12.14
C PRO A 322 -5.15 -14.79 -13.37
N ILE A 323 -5.17 -13.47 -13.62
CA ILE A 323 -5.97 -12.93 -14.73
C ILE A 323 -5.41 -13.37 -16.09
N HIS A 324 -4.09 -13.47 -16.24
CA HIS A 324 -3.47 -13.75 -17.53
C HIS A 324 -3.73 -15.21 -18.00
N GLU A 325 -3.97 -16.14 -17.07
CA GLU A 325 -4.49 -17.48 -17.36
C GLU A 325 -5.94 -17.44 -17.87
N THR A 326 -6.71 -16.49 -17.34
CA THR A 326 -8.14 -16.31 -17.63
C THR A 326 -8.36 -15.55 -18.94
N VAL A 327 -7.60 -14.48 -19.14
CA VAL A 327 -7.62 -13.56 -20.27
C VAL A 327 -6.17 -13.30 -20.69
N PRO A 328 -5.63 -14.06 -21.66
CA PRO A 328 -4.30 -13.79 -22.20
C PRO A 328 -4.22 -12.39 -22.81
N PHE A 329 -3.01 -11.82 -22.84
CA PHE A 329 -2.80 -10.45 -23.27
C PHE A 329 -3.31 -10.16 -24.69
N HIS A 330 -3.02 -11.03 -25.67
CA HIS A 330 -3.53 -10.89 -27.04
C HIS A 330 -5.06 -10.84 -27.11
N PHE A 331 -5.75 -11.53 -26.20
CA PHE A 331 -7.21 -11.50 -26.11
C PHE A 331 -7.69 -10.19 -25.47
N ALA A 332 -7.00 -9.69 -24.44
CA ALA A 332 -7.29 -8.36 -23.87
C ALA A 332 -7.12 -7.23 -24.90
N GLN A 333 -6.12 -7.34 -25.78
CA GLN A 333 -5.92 -6.42 -26.91
C GLN A 333 -7.07 -6.52 -27.92
N HIS A 334 -7.53 -7.74 -28.26
CA HIS A 334 -8.65 -7.93 -29.18
C HIS A 334 -9.94 -7.28 -28.67
N LEU A 335 -10.18 -7.34 -27.36
CA LEU A 335 -11.32 -6.69 -26.70
C LEU A 335 -11.25 -5.15 -26.70
N ASN A 336 -10.15 -4.56 -27.18
CA ASN A 336 -9.91 -3.12 -27.16
C ASN A 336 -10.17 -2.49 -25.77
N SER A 337 -9.80 -3.22 -24.71
CA SER A 337 -9.98 -2.77 -23.32
C SER A 337 -8.63 -2.36 -22.73
N PRO A 338 -8.33 -1.05 -22.63
CA PRO A 338 -7.08 -0.57 -22.02
C PRO A 338 -6.96 -1.01 -20.56
N ALA A 339 -8.08 -1.03 -19.83
CA ALA A 339 -8.17 -1.51 -18.45
C ALA A 339 -7.70 -2.95 -18.31
N LEU A 340 -8.24 -3.84 -19.13
CA LEU A 340 -7.93 -5.26 -19.07
C LEU A 340 -6.49 -5.53 -19.51
N SER A 341 -6.05 -4.87 -20.58
CA SER A 341 -4.68 -4.96 -21.08
C SER A 341 -3.67 -4.50 -20.01
N HIS A 342 -3.94 -3.38 -19.34
CA HIS A 342 -3.14 -2.88 -18.23
C HIS A 342 -3.05 -3.91 -17.10
N ILE A 343 -4.18 -4.44 -16.64
CA ILE A 343 -4.24 -5.39 -15.52
C ILE A 343 -3.55 -6.71 -15.85
N VAL A 344 -3.69 -7.21 -17.09
CA VAL A 344 -3.00 -8.43 -17.54
C VAL A 344 -1.48 -8.22 -17.51
N LEU A 345 -0.99 -7.10 -18.06
CA LEU A 345 0.45 -6.79 -18.04
C LEU A 345 0.99 -6.63 -16.61
N ASP A 346 0.24 -5.98 -15.72
CA ASP A 346 0.63 -5.82 -14.32
C ASP A 346 0.66 -7.17 -13.57
N SER A 347 -0.28 -8.08 -13.87
CA SER A 347 -0.26 -9.45 -13.33
C SER A 347 0.95 -10.24 -13.80
N LEU A 348 1.26 -10.14 -15.10
CA LEU A 348 2.43 -10.82 -15.67
C LEU A 348 3.71 -10.32 -14.99
N LEU A 349 3.88 -9.00 -14.85
CA LEU A 349 5.05 -8.43 -14.16
C LEU A 349 5.17 -8.95 -12.73
N MET A 350 4.05 -8.99 -11.99
CA MET A 350 4.04 -9.58 -10.67
C MET A 350 4.56 -11.01 -10.73
N GLU A 351 3.94 -11.89 -11.50
CA GLU A 351 4.33 -13.30 -11.58
C GLU A 351 5.78 -13.56 -11.99
N LEU A 352 6.36 -12.71 -12.83
CA LEU A 352 7.79 -12.77 -13.15
C LEU A 352 8.67 -12.66 -11.90
N LEU A 353 8.22 -11.90 -10.89
CA LEU A 353 8.93 -11.68 -9.63
C LEU A 353 8.82 -12.87 -8.66
N TRP A 354 7.82 -13.74 -8.84
CA TRP A 354 7.52 -14.82 -7.89
C TRP A 354 8.72 -15.75 -7.59
N PRO A 355 9.48 -16.25 -8.58
CA PRO A 355 10.63 -17.11 -8.32
C PRO A 355 11.73 -16.43 -7.49
N VAL A 356 11.90 -15.11 -7.66
CA VAL A 356 12.87 -14.33 -6.87
C VAL A 356 12.44 -14.27 -5.41
N ILE A 357 11.15 -14.02 -5.16
CA ILE A 357 10.60 -13.97 -3.80
C ILE A 357 10.71 -15.35 -3.12
N GLU A 358 10.37 -16.43 -3.83
CA GLU A 358 10.51 -17.79 -3.29
C GLU A 358 11.97 -18.12 -2.95
N ALA A 359 12.91 -17.82 -3.86
CA ALA A 359 14.34 -18.06 -3.63
C ALA A 359 14.86 -17.22 -2.44
N LEU A 360 14.43 -15.96 -2.33
CA LEU A 360 14.78 -15.11 -1.19
C LEU A 360 14.22 -15.70 0.11
N GLN A 361 12.96 -16.12 0.14
CA GLN A 361 12.37 -16.76 1.31
C GLN A 361 13.12 -18.03 1.69
N ALA A 362 13.55 -18.84 0.72
CA ALA A 362 14.37 -20.02 0.96
C ALA A 362 15.72 -19.66 1.61
N VAL A 363 16.38 -18.59 1.17
CA VAL A 363 17.60 -18.07 1.82
C VAL A 363 17.30 -17.61 3.26
N ARG A 364 16.22 -16.84 3.46
CA ARG A 364 15.83 -16.27 4.77
C ARG A 364 15.46 -17.30 5.82
N LEU A 365 14.75 -18.34 5.41
CA LEU A 365 14.30 -19.41 6.30
C LEU A 365 15.41 -20.42 6.57
N SER A 366 16.56 -20.30 5.91
CA SER A 366 17.72 -21.14 6.19
C SER A 366 18.28 -20.83 7.58
N ARG A 367 18.65 -21.88 8.33
CA ARG A 367 19.27 -21.73 9.66
C ARG A 367 20.74 -21.36 9.59
N GLN A 368 21.37 -21.67 8.46
CA GLN A 368 22.79 -21.43 8.19
C GLN A 368 22.95 -20.93 6.76
N TYR A 369 24.11 -20.37 6.46
CA TYR A 369 24.44 -20.03 5.09
C TYR A 369 24.47 -21.31 4.23
N GLU A 370 23.72 -21.30 3.12
CA GLU A 370 23.66 -22.40 2.15
C GLU A 370 23.93 -21.81 0.77
N GLU A 371 25.16 -21.95 0.27
CA GLU A 371 25.58 -21.46 -1.04
C GLU A 371 24.61 -21.84 -2.18
N PRO A 372 24.11 -23.09 -2.27
CA PRO A 372 23.17 -23.47 -3.35
C PRO A 372 21.90 -22.61 -3.39
N ARG A 373 21.41 -22.12 -2.23
CA ARG A 373 20.22 -21.24 -2.20
C ARG A 373 20.53 -19.84 -2.67
N VAL A 374 21.73 -19.34 -2.38
CA VAL A 374 22.18 -18.03 -2.85
C VAL A 374 22.43 -18.06 -4.35
N VAL A 375 23.01 -19.14 -4.89
CA VAL A 375 23.12 -19.37 -6.33
C VAL A 375 21.73 -19.41 -6.97
N ALA A 376 20.80 -20.18 -6.42
CA ALA A 376 19.42 -20.23 -6.91
C ALA A 376 18.71 -18.86 -6.90
N LEU A 377 18.99 -18.02 -5.90
CA LEU A 377 18.48 -16.64 -5.85
C LEU A 377 19.07 -15.76 -6.96
N LYS A 378 20.39 -15.86 -7.23
CA LYS A 378 21.05 -15.14 -8.33
C LYS A 378 20.56 -15.60 -9.71
N ASP A 379 20.33 -16.90 -9.87
CA ASP A 379 19.79 -17.48 -11.09
C ASP A 379 18.34 -17.01 -11.31
N ALA A 380 17.50 -17.10 -10.28
CA ALA A 380 16.12 -16.60 -10.33
C ALA A 380 16.06 -15.10 -10.67
N TRP A 381 16.99 -14.31 -10.12
CA TRP A 381 17.11 -12.90 -10.45
C TRP A 381 17.49 -12.65 -11.91
N THR A 382 18.49 -13.38 -12.42
CA THR A 382 18.95 -13.23 -13.82
C THR A 382 17.82 -13.57 -14.79
N VAL A 383 17.08 -14.66 -14.53
CA VAL A 383 15.88 -15.03 -15.30
C VAL A 383 14.80 -13.95 -15.20
N PHE A 384 14.57 -13.38 -14.02
CA PHE A 384 13.63 -12.27 -13.86
C PHE A 384 14.03 -11.05 -14.69
N GLU A 385 15.30 -10.63 -14.67
CA GLU A 385 15.78 -9.49 -15.46
C GLU A 385 15.54 -9.67 -16.96
N GLU A 386 15.86 -10.84 -17.50
CA GLU A 386 15.63 -11.17 -18.91
C GLU A 386 14.15 -11.11 -19.27
N ARG A 387 13.29 -11.69 -18.43
CA ARG A 387 11.84 -11.71 -18.67
C ARG A 387 11.21 -10.33 -18.47
N ALA A 388 11.69 -9.54 -17.51
CA ALA A 388 11.25 -8.16 -17.29
C ALA A 388 11.64 -7.23 -18.44
N ALA A 389 12.80 -7.48 -19.09
CA ALA A 389 13.18 -6.78 -20.31
C ALA A 389 12.24 -7.13 -21.47
N ALA A 390 11.94 -8.41 -21.68
CA ALA A 390 10.98 -8.85 -22.70
C ALA A 390 9.57 -8.27 -22.44
N TRP A 391 9.12 -8.27 -21.17
CA TRP A 391 7.87 -7.64 -20.75
C TRP A 391 7.87 -6.14 -21.04
N SER A 392 8.96 -5.43 -20.79
CA SER A 392 9.07 -4.00 -21.08
C SER A 392 8.91 -3.70 -22.57
N THR A 393 9.52 -4.52 -23.44
CA THR A 393 9.33 -4.42 -24.89
C THR A 393 7.87 -4.67 -25.31
N GLU A 394 7.19 -5.62 -24.67
CA GLU A 394 5.77 -5.88 -24.91
C GLU A 394 4.90 -4.67 -24.50
N VAL A 395 5.18 -4.06 -23.35
CA VAL A 395 4.50 -2.86 -22.84
C VAL A 395 4.72 -1.64 -23.72
N GLU A 396 5.94 -1.44 -24.23
CA GLU A 396 6.27 -0.37 -25.18
C GLU A 396 5.53 -0.51 -26.51
N SER A 397 5.31 -1.75 -26.96
CA SER A 397 4.55 -2.04 -28.17
C SER A 397 3.03 -1.92 -27.97
N ALA A 398 2.56 -1.92 -26.72
CA ALA A 398 1.15 -1.85 -26.40
C ALA A 398 0.64 -0.40 -26.54
N PRO A 399 -0.49 -0.15 -27.24
CA PRO A 399 -1.07 1.18 -27.41
C PRO A 399 -1.83 1.64 -26.15
N LEU A 400 -1.16 1.66 -24.99
CA LEU A 400 -1.76 2.00 -23.70
C LEU A 400 -1.33 3.39 -23.24
N ALA A 401 -2.30 4.20 -22.80
CA ALA A 401 -2.01 5.49 -22.15
C ALA A 401 -1.19 5.33 -20.86
N SER A 402 -1.23 4.13 -20.26
CA SER A 402 -0.48 3.77 -19.05
C SER A 402 0.91 3.21 -19.28
N THR A 403 1.36 3.05 -20.53
CA THR A 403 2.71 2.53 -20.86
C THR A 403 3.83 3.23 -20.08
N PRO A 404 3.90 4.58 -20.00
CA PRO A 404 4.92 5.28 -19.21
C PRO A 404 4.92 4.89 -17.72
N TYR A 405 3.73 4.74 -17.14
CA TYR A 405 3.59 4.38 -15.73
C TYR A 405 4.03 2.93 -15.48
N GLN A 406 3.64 2.00 -16.35
CA GLN A 406 4.01 0.58 -16.22
C GLN A 406 5.52 0.37 -16.33
N LEU A 407 6.18 1.02 -17.29
CA LEU A 407 7.64 0.96 -17.45
C LEU A 407 8.35 1.54 -16.22
N LEU A 408 7.89 2.69 -15.73
CA LEU A 408 8.43 3.29 -14.52
C LEU A 408 8.23 2.39 -13.30
N ASN A 409 7.06 1.77 -13.16
CA ASN A 409 6.75 0.86 -12.07
C ASN A 409 7.67 -0.38 -12.09
N CYS A 410 7.93 -0.95 -13.27
CA CYS A 410 8.89 -2.06 -13.44
C CYS A 410 10.32 -1.66 -13.06
N ASN A 411 10.81 -0.52 -13.57
CA ASN A 411 12.15 -0.03 -13.23
C ASN A 411 12.29 0.25 -11.72
N THR A 412 11.26 0.84 -11.12
CA THR A 412 11.17 1.09 -9.68
C THR A 412 11.21 -0.21 -8.88
N LEU A 413 10.43 -1.21 -9.30
CA LEU A 413 10.43 -2.53 -8.69
C LEU A 413 11.83 -3.15 -8.73
N ILE A 414 12.49 -3.14 -9.89
CA ILE A 414 13.82 -3.73 -10.05
C ILE A 414 14.84 -3.05 -9.14
N VAL A 415 14.89 -1.71 -9.14
CA VAL A 415 15.81 -0.94 -8.27
C VAL A 415 15.53 -1.23 -6.79
N ASN A 416 14.26 -1.23 -6.38
CA ASN A 416 13.88 -1.52 -5.00
C ASN A 416 14.22 -2.96 -4.59
N MET A 417 14.03 -3.92 -5.49
CA MET A 417 14.35 -5.31 -5.21
C MET A 417 15.85 -5.55 -5.15
N CYS A 418 16.67 -4.96 -6.03
CA CYS A 418 18.13 -5.02 -5.92
C CYS A 418 18.60 -4.46 -4.58
N LEU A 419 18.06 -3.30 -4.18
CA LEU A 419 18.32 -2.72 -2.88
C LEU A 419 17.96 -3.70 -1.77
N ARG A 420 16.74 -4.25 -1.79
CA ARG A 420 16.29 -5.16 -0.74
C ARG A 420 17.11 -6.47 -0.71
N LEU A 421 17.57 -6.96 -1.85
CA LEU A 421 18.38 -8.17 -1.91
C LEU A 421 19.80 -7.91 -1.43
N SER A 422 20.38 -6.75 -1.74
CA SER A 422 21.69 -6.35 -1.20
C SER A 422 21.62 -6.14 0.31
N THR A 423 20.54 -5.52 0.81
CA THR A 423 20.31 -5.27 2.23
C THR A 423 20.15 -6.55 3.04
N GLU A 424 19.32 -7.45 2.54
CA GLU A 424 19.09 -8.76 3.15
C GLU A 424 20.36 -9.62 3.08
N SER A 425 21.18 -9.52 2.02
CA SER A 425 22.47 -10.22 1.95
C SER A 425 23.45 -9.83 3.06
N ALA A 426 23.38 -8.58 3.53
CA ALA A 426 24.19 -8.10 4.64
C ALA A 426 23.72 -8.65 6.00
N THR A 427 22.43 -8.96 6.16
CA THR A 427 21.81 -9.32 7.45
C THR A 427 21.47 -10.80 7.60
N LEU A 428 21.23 -11.51 6.50
CA LEU A 428 20.70 -12.89 6.51
C LEU A 428 21.74 -13.98 6.69
N CYS A 429 23.03 -13.68 6.58
CA CYS A 429 24.05 -14.69 6.72
C CYS A 429 24.44 -14.82 8.21
N PRO A 430 24.15 -15.95 8.87
CA PRO A 430 24.31 -16.09 10.32
C PRO A 430 25.79 -16.30 10.65
N THR A 431 26.54 -15.20 10.75
CA THR A 431 27.77 -15.08 11.55
C THR A 431 28.25 -13.63 11.50
N PRO A 432 28.45 -12.95 12.63
CA PRO A 432 28.94 -11.57 12.66
C PRO A 432 30.48 -11.45 12.60
N ILE A 433 31.22 -12.55 12.37
CA ILE A 433 32.64 -12.59 12.74
C ILE A 433 33.61 -12.26 11.59
N THR A 434 33.20 -12.40 10.32
CA THR A 434 33.98 -11.95 9.15
C THR A 434 33.07 -11.82 7.93
N PRO A 435 33.24 -10.81 7.05
CA PRO A 435 32.60 -10.82 5.74
C PRO A 435 33.18 -12.01 4.96
N SER A 436 32.45 -13.13 4.88
CA SER A 436 32.86 -14.21 3.99
C SER A 436 32.84 -13.67 2.55
N ALA A 437 33.83 -14.06 1.73
CA ALA A 437 33.92 -13.64 0.33
C ALA A 437 32.61 -13.89 -0.44
N GLU A 438 31.84 -14.89 -0.03
CA GLU A 438 30.52 -15.25 -0.54
C GLU A 438 29.45 -14.18 -0.31
N ARG A 439 29.44 -13.53 0.88
CA ARG A 439 28.52 -12.42 1.18
C ARG A 439 28.84 -11.23 0.31
N LEU A 440 30.12 -10.88 0.25
CA LEU A 440 30.63 -9.82 -0.59
C LEU A 440 30.20 -10.06 -2.04
N GLY A 441 30.45 -11.25 -2.59
CA GLY A 441 30.06 -11.57 -3.97
C GLY A 441 28.54 -11.48 -4.24
N THR A 442 27.68 -11.69 -3.24
CA THR A 442 26.22 -11.56 -3.40
C THR A 442 25.77 -10.11 -3.34
N LEU A 443 26.30 -9.37 -2.38
CA LEU A 443 26.04 -7.96 -2.22
C LEU A 443 26.55 -7.18 -3.44
N LEU A 444 27.71 -7.53 -4.01
CA LEU A 444 28.25 -6.93 -5.23
C LEU A 444 27.40 -7.26 -6.45
N PHE A 445 26.94 -8.51 -6.58
CA PHE A 445 26.05 -8.94 -7.65
C PHE A 445 24.77 -8.12 -7.74
N PHE A 446 24.11 -7.83 -6.61
CA PHE A 446 22.90 -7.01 -6.58
C PHE A 446 23.21 -5.51 -6.64
N GLY A 447 24.34 -5.11 -6.08
CA GLY A 447 24.81 -3.72 -6.09
C GLY A 447 25.07 -3.17 -7.49
N SER A 448 25.85 -3.89 -8.29
CA SER A 448 26.16 -3.48 -9.67
C SER A 448 24.89 -3.38 -10.53
N ARG A 449 23.93 -4.28 -10.31
CA ARG A 449 22.63 -4.25 -10.97
C ARG A 449 21.75 -3.10 -10.51
N GLN A 450 21.71 -2.81 -9.21
CA GLN A 450 20.99 -1.64 -8.70
C GLN A 450 21.49 -0.38 -9.39
N PHE A 451 22.81 -0.22 -9.51
CA PHE A 451 23.42 0.89 -10.23
C PHE A 451 22.98 0.90 -11.71
N ARG A 452 23.12 -0.22 -12.43
CA ARG A 452 22.73 -0.34 -13.85
C ARG A 452 21.26 0.01 -14.09
N HIS A 453 20.35 -0.50 -13.27
CA HIS A 453 18.92 -0.23 -13.40
C HIS A 453 18.53 1.17 -12.92
N SER A 454 19.30 1.75 -12.00
CA SER A 454 19.13 3.16 -11.63
C SER A 454 19.33 4.07 -12.84
N LEU A 455 20.36 3.82 -13.64
CA LEU A 455 20.60 4.55 -14.90
C LEU A 455 19.42 4.42 -15.87
N LYS A 456 18.95 3.19 -16.09
CA LYS A 456 17.80 2.91 -16.97
C LYS A 456 16.54 3.61 -16.47
N SER A 457 16.31 3.61 -15.16
CA SER A 457 15.19 4.30 -14.52
C SER A 457 15.25 5.80 -14.78
N ILE A 458 16.42 6.43 -14.65
CA ILE A 458 16.62 7.86 -14.97
C ILE A 458 16.34 8.13 -16.44
N GLN A 459 16.94 7.35 -17.35
CA GLN A 459 16.77 7.52 -18.79
C GLN A 459 15.31 7.35 -19.21
N SER A 460 14.61 6.33 -18.69
CA SER A 460 13.19 6.10 -18.92
C SER A 460 12.35 7.25 -18.36
N THR A 461 12.67 7.75 -17.17
CA THR A 461 11.96 8.90 -16.60
C THR A 461 12.15 10.15 -17.47
N LEU A 462 13.37 10.42 -17.91
CA LEU A 462 13.64 11.53 -18.82
C LEU A 462 12.89 11.35 -20.15
N SER A 463 12.97 10.17 -20.77
CA SER A 463 12.39 9.91 -22.09
C SER A 463 10.87 9.96 -22.11
N HIS A 464 10.19 9.62 -21.01
CA HIS A 464 8.73 9.55 -20.96
C HIS A 464 8.06 10.73 -20.24
N PHE A 465 8.79 11.49 -19.42
CA PHE A 465 8.21 12.55 -18.57
C PHE A 465 8.81 13.94 -18.80
N THR A 466 9.90 14.08 -19.56
CA THR A 466 10.32 15.41 -20.05
C THR A 466 9.57 15.74 -21.35
N GLN A 467 8.62 16.65 -21.26
CA GLN A 467 8.27 17.52 -22.38
C GLN A 467 8.11 18.93 -21.82
N PRO A 468 8.59 19.96 -22.52
CA PRO A 468 8.21 21.32 -22.18
C PRO A 468 6.69 21.39 -22.30
N SER A 469 6.02 21.77 -21.22
CA SER A 469 4.67 22.27 -21.31
C SER A 469 4.70 23.43 -22.29
N ASN A 470 4.33 23.20 -23.55
CA ASN A 470 4.00 24.31 -24.42
C ASN A 470 2.94 25.10 -23.65
N PRO A 471 3.14 26.41 -23.41
CA PRO A 471 2.16 27.21 -22.71
C PRO A 471 0.83 27.02 -23.44
N ILE A 472 -0.16 26.52 -22.73
CA ILE A 472 -1.52 26.37 -23.26
C ILE A 472 -1.88 27.75 -23.82
N PRO A 473 -2.16 27.88 -25.13
CA PRO A 473 -2.58 29.16 -25.66
C PRO A 473 -3.84 29.56 -24.90
N THR A 474 -3.80 30.69 -24.19
CA THR A 474 -4.96 31.37 -23.65
C THR A 474 -5.78 31.90 -24.83
N ALA A 475 -6.41 31.01 -25.58
CA ALA A 475 -7.36 31.37 -26.62
C ALA A 475 -8.76 31.46 -26.00
N PRO A 476 -9.51 32.54 -26.22
CA PRO A 476 -10.86 32.69 -25.71
C PRO A 476 -11.77 31.63 -26.36
N LEU A 477 -12.49 30.89 -25.52
CA LEU A 477 -13.47 29.87 -25.89
C LEU A 477 -14.65 30.52 -26.63
N SER A 478 -14.63 30.52 -27.96
CA SER A 478 -15.82 30.72 -28.78
C SER A 478 -16.20 29.41 -29.48
N SER A 479 -17.29 28.83 -28.99
CA SER A 479 -18.23 27.93 -29.66
C SER A 479 -17.73 27.14 -30.88
N GLN A 480 -17.19 25.93 -30.68
CA GLN A 480 -17.29 24.86 -31.67
C GLN A 480 -17.63 23.54 -30.98
N SER A 481 -18.86 23.07 -31.24
CA SER A 481 -19.31 21.73 -30.89
C SER A 481 -18.88 20.75 -31.98
N SER A 482 -17.92 19.87 -31.66
CA SER A 482 -17.78 18.58 -32.34
C SER A 482 -17.17 17.57 -31.38
N ASN A 483 -17.92 16.50 -31.15
CA ASN A 483 -17.60 15.41 -30.23
C ASN A 483 -16.46 14.55 -30.80
N ALA A 484 -15.23 14.90 -30.47
CA ALA A 484 -14.11 13.98 -30.45
C ALA A 484 -13.14 14.47 -29.37
N THR A 485 -13.21 13.85 -28.19
CA THR A 485 -12.30 14.08 -27.07
C THR A 485 -10.90 13.64 -27.49
N THR A 486 -10.21 14.51 -28.23
CA THR A 486 -8.83 14.31 -28.63
C THR A 486 -8.01 14.52 -27.36
N ILE A 487 -7.76 13.43 -26.63
CA ILE A 487 -6.94 13.46 -25.41
C ILE A 487 -5.57 13.98 -25.83
N HIS A 488 -5.29 15.25 -25.53
CA HIS A 488 -4.01 15.87 -25.83
C HIS A 488 -2.87 15.03 -25.22
N THR A 489 -1.88 14.72 -26.06
CA THR A 489 -0.75 13.82 -25.81
C THR A 489 0.31 14.38 -24.86
N SER A 490 -0.01 15.41 -24.06
CA SER A 490 0.94 15.94 -23.07
C SER A 490 1.34 14.82 -22.11
N ARG A 491 2.63 14.55 -21.90
CA ARG A 491 3.07 13.51 -20.95
C ARG A 491 2.60 13.84 -19.52
N PRO A 492 2.23 12.86 -18.67
CA PRO A 492 1.84 13.15 -17.30
C PRO A 492 3.05 13.71 -16.54
N PRO A 493 2.89 14.75 -15.70
CA PRO A 493 3.99 15.20 -14.84
C PRO A 493 4.27 14.15 -13.76
N ILE A 494 5.55 14.02 -13.39
CA ILE A 494 6.02 13.09 -12.34
C ILE A 494 5.35 13.37 -10.99
N SER A 495 4.94 14.62 -10.75
CA SER A 495 4.20 15.04 -9.56
C SER A 495 2.85 14.34 -9.38
N HIS A 496 2.33 13.70 -10.43
CA HIS A 496 1.07 12.96 -10.37
C HIS A 496 1.25 11.45 -10.12
N LEU A 497 2.48 10.97 -9.97
CA LEU A 497 2.73 9.58 -9.59
C LEU A 497 2.31 9.34 -8.12
N PRO A 498 1.93 8.10 -7.77
CA PRO A 498 1.73 7.74 -6.37
C PRO A 498 2.96 8.07 -5.52
N ALA A 499 2.74 8.50 -4.28
CA ALA A 499 3.76 8.91 -3.29
C ALA A 499 5.07 8.14 -3.36
N PHE A 500 4.92 6.82 -3.23
CA PHE A 500 6.01 5.90 -3.08
C PHE A 500 6.82 5.79 -4.38
N HIS A 501 6.15 5.82 -5.53
CA HIS A 501 6.82 5.82 -6.82
C HIS A 501 7.63 7.11 -7.03
N LEU A 502 7.10 8.26 -6.59
CA LEU A 502 7.85 9.51 -6.61
C LEU A 502 9.10 9.43 -5.74
N LEU A 503 8.98 8.93 -4.50
CA LEU A 503 10.14 8.73 -3.61
C LEU A 503 11.15 7.75 -4.23
N ALA A 504 10.65 6.68 -4.86
CA ALA A 504 11.49 5.69 -5.49
C ALA A 504 12.31 6.24 -6.66
N CYS A 505 11.84 7.30 -7.33
CA CYS A 505 12.63 8.04 -8.32
C CYS A 505 13.87 8.72 -7.71
N PHE A 506 13.93 8.98 -6.41
CA PHE A 506 15.15 9.52 -5.78
C PHE A 506 16.20 8.43 -5.48
N LEU A 507 15.80 7.15 -5.44
CA LEU A 507 16.74 6.04 -5.19
C LEU A 507 17.85 6.01 -6.26
N PRO A 508 17.55 6.03 -7.58
CA PRO A 508 18.57 6.11 -8.61
C PRO A 508 19.57 7.25 -8.44
N LEU A 509 19.08 8.45 -8.09
CA LEU A 509 19.94 9.62 -7.90
C LEU A 509 20.90 9.42 -6.73
N GLY A 510 20.39 8.92 -5.59
CA GLY A 510 21.23 8.64 -4.42
C GLY A 510 22.32 7.63 -4.71
N VAL A 511 21.98 6.53 -5.40
CA VAL A 511 22.94 5.50 -5.80
C VAL A 511 24.09 6.10 -6.63
N LEU A 512 23.77 6.96 -7.60
CA LEU A 512 24.76 7.56 -8.48
C LEU A 512 25.64 8.59 -7.78
N LEU A 513 25.05 9.46 -6.95
CA LEU A 513 25.81 10.49 -6.21
C LEU A 513 26.77 9.87 -5.19
N GLN A 514 26.37 8.78 -4.54
CA GLN A 514 27.27 8.08 -3.61
C GLN A 514 28.38 7.37 -4.37
N SER A 515 28.06 6.74 -5.51
CA SER A 515 29.08 6.14 -6.38
C SER A 515 30.12 7.18 -6.82
N SER A 516 29.71 8.34 -7.33
CA SER A 516 30.66 9.37 -7.80
C SER A 516 31.61 9.89 -6.71
N LYS A 517 31.15 9.94 -5.45
CA LYS A 517 31.99 10.40 -4.32
C LYS A 517 33.07 9.38 -3.93
N LEU A 518 32.83 8.10 -4.18
CA LEU A 518 33.75 7.03 -3.81
C LEU A 518 34.94 6.95 -4.76
N TYR A 519 34.71 7.08 -6.07
CA TYR A 519 35.75 6.92 -7.10
C TYR A 519 36.63 8.17 -7.33
N GLY A 520 36.34 9.28 -6.64
CA GLY A 520 37.12 10.51 -6.77
C GLY A 520 36.93 11.22 -8.12
N GLU A 521 37.69 12.30 -8.33
CA GLU A 521 37.55 13.17 -9.51
C GLU A 521 38.20 12.62 -10.78
N THR A 522 38.90 11.48 -10.75
CA THR A 522 39.58 10.91 -11.93
C THR A 522 38.56 10.19 -12.83
N PRO A 523 38.08 10.82 -13.92
CA PRO A 523 36.91 10.33 -14.66
C PRO A 523 37.22 9.20 -15.65
N SER A 524 38.52 8.90 -15.87
CA SER A 524 38.97 8.04 -16.95
C SER A 524 38.63 6.56 -16.79
N ASP A 525 38.39 6.10 -15.55
CA ASP A 525 38.23 4.67 -15.25
C ASP A 525 36.82 4.29 -14.80
N HIS A 526 35.86 5.22 -14.83
CA HIS A 526 34.48 4.92 -14.46
C HIS A 526 33.72 4.39 -15.69
N PRO A 527 33.38 3.08 -15.75
CA PRO A 527 32.86 2.46 -16.97
C PRO A 527 31.44 2.91 -17.35
N VAL A 528 30.81 3.74 -16.51
CA VAL A 528 29.45 4.23 -16.74
C VAL A 528 29.30 5.64 -16.16
N LEU A 529 29.69 6.65 -16.93
CA LEU A 529 29.36 8.04 -16.64
C LEU A 529 27.99 8.35 -17.25
N ILE A 530 26.98 8.63 -16.41
CA ILE A 530 25.88 9.48 -16.90
C ILE A 530 26.54 10.81 -17.26
N GLU A 531 26.30 11.28 -18.48
CA GLU A 531 26.67 12.63 -18.89
C GLU A 531 26.18 13.63 -17.84
N ALA A 532 27.06 14.49 -17.33
CA ALA A 532 26.70 15.45 -16.28
C ALA A 532 25.43 16.24 -16.61
N GLU A 533 25.19 16.52 -17.89
CA GLU A 533 23.98 17.14 -18.41
C GLU A 533 22.71 16.30 -18.17
N SER A 534 22.75 15.00 -18.46
CA SER A 534 21.62 14.09 -18.22
C SER A 534 21.30 13.95 -16.74
N LEU A 535 22.33 13.90 -15.88
CA LEU A 535 22.14 13.89 -14.43
C LEU A 535 21.52 15.20 -13.94
N GLN A 536 21.97 16.34 -14.46
CA GLN A 536 21.40 17.64 -14.12
C GLN A 536 19.94 17.76 -14.58
N LYS A 537 19.64 17.37 -15.84
CA LYS A 537 18.26 17.30 -16.35
C LYS A 537 17.36 16.46 -15.45
N TYR A 538 17.87 15.34 -14.95
CA TYR A 538 17.11 14.50 -14.02
C TYR A 538 16.87 15.18 -12.67
N LYS A 539 17.89 15.85 -12.11
CA LYS A 539 17.74 16.65 -10.89
C LYS A 539 16.72 17.77 -11.07
N ASP A 540 16.75 18.49 -12.18
CA ASP A 540 15.81 19.57 -12.48
C ASP A 540 14.37 19.03 -12.62
N LEU A 541 14.23 17.87 -13.24
CA LEU A 541 12.95 17.17 -13.36
C LEU A 541 12.42 16.71 -11.99
N LEU A 542 13.26 16.15 -11.13
CA LEU A 542 12.88 15.80 -9.76
C LEU A 542 12.55 17.05 -8.94
N ALA A 543 13.38 18.09 -9.02
CA ALA A 543 13.18 19.37 -8.34
C ALA A 543 11.84 20.02 -8.70
N SER A 544 11.43 19.94 -9.97
CA SER A 544 10.14 20.45 -10.44
C SER A 544 8.96 19.53 -10.13
N SER A 545 9.21 18.25 -9.81
CA SER A 545 8.14 17.29 -9.50
C SER A 545 7.52 17.49 -8.12
N HIS A 546 8.23 18.09 -7.16
CA HIS A 546 7.73 18.28 -5.80
C HIS A 546 8.44 19.42 -5.05
N PRO A 547 7.74 20.27 -4.27
CA PRO A 547 8.36 21.38 -3.52
C PRO A 547 9.48 20.97 -2.56
N ALA A 548 9.41 19.76 -1.98
CA ALA A 548 10.45 19.23 -1.10
C ALA A 548 11.65 18.62 -1.85
N ALA A 549 11.52 18.36 -3.15
CA ALA A 549 12.54 17.67 -3.93
C ALA A 549 13.89 18.41 -3.95
N PRO A 550 13.97 19.75 -4.09
CA PRO A 550 15.25 20.46 -4.01
C PRO A 550 15.97 20.25 -2.67
N GLY A 551 15.22 20.23 -1.56
CA GLY A 551 15.76 19.96 -0.23
C GLY A 551 16.32 18.54 -0.11
N LEU A 552 15.60 17.56 -0.65
CA LEU A 552 16.04 16.15 -0.68
C LEU A 552 17.27 15.95 -1.56
N ILE A 553 17.30 16.55 -2.76
CA ILE A 553 18.45 16.52 -3.67
C ILE A 553 19.68 17.11 -2.98
N ARG A 554 19.54 18.27 -2.32
CA ARG A 554 20.65 18.88 -1.58
C ARG A 554 21.17 17.98 -0.46
N ARG A 555 20.29 17.30 0.27
CA ARG A 555 20.67 16.33 1.32
C ARG A 555 21.45 15.15 0.74
N LEU A 556 20.96 14.58 -0.37
CA LEU A 556 21.64 13.52 -1.12
C LEU A 556 23.04 13.94 -1.58
N GLU A 557 23.17 15.18 -2.05
CA GLU A 557 24.44 15.78 -2.47
C GLU A 557 25.38 16.07 -1.31
N SER A 558 24.87 16.46 -0.13
CA SER A 558 25.70 16.71 1.05
C SER A 558 26.13 15.43 1.79
N HIS A 559 25.38 14.33 1.63
CA HIS A 559 25.64 13.09 2.36
C HIS A 559 26.96 12.46 1.89
N SER A 560 27.95 12.38 2.77
CA SER A 560 29.21 11.69 2.48
C SER A 560 29.11 10.23 2.91
N PRO A 561 29.60 9.27 2.11
CA PRO A 561 29.67 7.88 2.55
C PRO A 561 30.55 7.81 3.81
N SER A 562 30.20 6.96 4.78
CA SER A 562 30.96 6.89 6.03
C SER A 562 32.41 6.46 5.77
N THR A 563 33.35 7.08 6.49
CA THR A 563 34.80 6.89 6.29
C THR A 563 35.26 5.46 6.57
N ASP A 564 34.52 4.74 7.41
CA ASP A 564 34.85 3.39 7.85
C ASP A 564 34.81 2.37 6.67
N TRP A 565 34.05 2.67 5.62
CA TRP A 565 33.95 1.80 4.45
C TRP A 565 35.14 1.89 3.50
N ARG A 566 35.81 3.05 3.41
CA ARG A 566 37.00 3.19 2.57
C ARG A 566 38.14 2.32 3.10
N GLY A 567 38.33 2.31 4.41
CA GLY A 567 39.29 1.41 5.08
C GLY A 567 38.96 -0.07 4.91
N ALA A 568 37.68 -0.46 5.04
CA ALA A 568 37.27 -1.85 4.79
C ALA A 568 37.51 -2.31 3.34
N PHE A 569 37.43 -1.38 2.37
CA PHE A 569 37.69 -1.69 0.96
C PHE A 569 39.18 -1.88 0.68
N ASP A 570 40.01 -0.99 1.24
CA ASP A 570 41.47 -1.08 1.17
C ASP A 570 42.00 -2.35 1.85
N ASP A 571 41.35 -2.79 2.93
CA ASP A 571 41.66 -4.02 3.67
C ASP A 571 41.17 -5.32 3.00
N ILE A 572 40.20 -5.24 2.07
CA ILE A 572 39.71 -6.39 1.26
C ILE A 572 40.51 -6.52 -0.05
N LEU A 573 41.10 -5.43 -0.53
CA LEU A 573 41.94 -5.39 -1.73
C LEU A 573 43.47 -5.63 -1.53
N PRO A 574 44.04 -6.06 -0.38
CA PRO A 574 45.47 -6.24 -0.29
C PRO A 574 45.84 -7.57 -0.95
N GLY A 575 46.21 -7.48 -2.23
CA GLY A 575 47.03 -8.47 -2.91
C GLY A 575 46.35 -9.24 -4.04
N LYS A 576 46.16 -8.62 -5.20
CA LYS A 576 46.24 -9.30 -6.51
C LYS A 576 46.76 -8.36 -7.59
N GLU A 577 48.08 -8.30 -7.73
CA GLU A 577 48.75 -7.81 -8.94
C GLU A 577 48.71 -8.84 -10.10
N ASN A 578 48.06 -10.00 -9.96
CA ASN A 578 48.09 -11.04 -11.00
C ASN A 578 46.69 -11.52 -11.42
N GLU A 579 46.40 -11.20 -12.68
CA GLU A 579 45.66 -11.96 -13.70
C GLU A 579 44.34 -12.64 -13.26
N GLY A 580 43.26 -11.89 -13.46
CA GLY A 580 41.90 -12.40 -13.53
C GLY A 580 40.99 -11.20 -13.65
N ASP A 581 40.25 -11.11 -14.75
CA ASP A 581 39.39 -10.01 -15.19
C ASP A 581 38.21 -9.77 -14.22
N TRP A 582 38.51 -9.26 -13.02
CA TRP A 582 37.56 -8.90 -11.96
C TRP A 582 37.27 -7.39 -11.96
N GLY A 583 37.38 -6.74 -13.12
CA GLY A 583 37.31 -5.30 -13.30
C GLY A 583 35.95 -4.70 -12.96
N LEU A 584 35.97 -3.67 -12.11
CA LEU A 584 35.02 -2.56 -11.97
C LEU A 584 33.59 -2.84 -11.47
N GLU A 585 32.98 -4.01 -11.69
CA GLU A 585 31.59 -4.26 -11.21
C GLU A 585 31.50 -4.55 -9.70
N ASN A 586 32.63 -4.79 -9.04
CA ASN A 586 32.75 -5.28 -7.67
C ASN A 586 32.87 -4.21 -6.57
N SER A 587 32.69 -2.92 -6.86
CA SER A 587 32.73 -1.85 -5.84
C SER A 587 31.38 -1.21 -5.54
N TYR A 588 30.29 -1.65 -6.17
CA TYR A 588 29.01 -0.95 -6.06
C TYR A 588 28.10 -1.42 -4.91
N GLY A 589 28.18 -2.70 -4.51
CA GLY A 589 27.15 -3.26 -3.61
C GLY A 589 27.28 -2.97 -2.13
N MET A 590 28.48 -2.63 -1.63
CA MET A 590 28.73 -2.56 -0.19
C MET A 590 28.35 -1.22 0.45
N PHE A 591 28.25 -0.18 -0.38
CA PHE A 591 28.20 1.21 0.06
C PHE A 591 26.79 1.81 0.09
N MET A 592 25.82 1.19 -0.58
CA MET A 592 24.42 1.67 -0.62
C MET A 592 23.64 1.40 0.68
N TRP A 593 24.29 0.79 1.67
CA TRP A 593 23.69 0.28 2.90
C TRP A 593 23.37 1.38 3.94
N ASP A 594 24.33 2.28 4.23
CA ASP A 594 24.13 3.37 5.21
C ASP A 594 23.25 4.49 4.67
N GLY A 595 23.54 5.00 3.46
CA GLY A 595 22.80 6.14 2.89
C GLY A 595 21.34 5.86 2.52
N MET A 596 20.90 4.60 2.46
CA MET A 596 19.53 4.24 2.08
C MET A 596 18.64 3.79 3.24
N LEU A 597 19.19 3.20 4.31
CA LEU A 597 18.45 3.03 5.58
C LEU A 597 18.09 4.41 6.17
N ASP A 598 18.92 5.40 5.86
CA ASP A 598 18.75 6.78 6.25
C ASP A 598 17.67 7.50 5.42
N LEU A 599 17.23 7.02 4.24
CA LEU A 599 16.15 7.66 3.45
C LEU A 599 14.80 7.72 4.19
N SER A 600 14.49 6.71 5.01
CA SER A 600 13.32 6.73 5.91
C SER A 600 13.48 7.79 7.01
N ASP A 601 14.68 7.89 7.61
CA ASP A 601 15.00 8.87 8.65
C ASP A 601 15.11 10.29 8.07
N TRP A 602 15.55 10.42 6.82
CA TRP A 602 15.64 11.67 6.06
C TRP A 602 14.26 12.27 5.80
N ALA A 603 13.27 11.42 5.67
CA ALA A 603 11.91 11.83 5.39
C ALA A 603 11.11 12.21 6.65
N GLU A 604 11.49 11.69 7.82
CA GLU A 604 10.98 12.16 9.12
C GLU A 604 11.51 13.55 9.50
N GLY A 605 12.65 13.97 8.96
CA GLY A 605 13.30 15.26 9.27
C GLY A 605 12.93 16.45 8.37
N ILE A 606 11.90 16.37 7.53
CA ILE A 606 11.42 17.53 6.74
C ILE A 606 10.09 18.02 7.32
N ASP A 607 10.11 19.16 8.00
CA ASP A 607 8.89 19.85 8.41
C ASP A 607 8.28 20.56 7.19
N LEU A 608 7.38 19.87 6.50
CA LEU A 608 6.72 20.36 5.28
C LEU A 608 5.53 21.28 5.57
N THR A 609 5.18 21.53 6.83
CA THR A 609 3.97 22.29 7.16
C THR A 609 4.12 23.80 6.98
N ALA A 610 5.36 24.32 6.94
CA ALA A 610 5.63 25.75 6.93
C ALA A 610 5.55 26.43 5.55
N ASP A 611 5.83 25.72 4.45
CA ASP A 611 6.00 26.31 3.10
C ASP A 611 4.81 26.08 2.16
N TRP A 612 3.71 25.50 2.66
CA TRP A 612 2.52 25.16 1.88
C TRP A 612 1.48 26.30 1.88
N GLN A 613 1.81 27.43 1.25
CA GLN A 613 0.82 28.41 0.81
C GLN A 613 0.77 28.41 -0.73
N PHE A 614 0.11 27.41 -1.29
CA PHE A 614 -0.42 27.52 -2.65
C PHE A 614 -1.58 28.51 -2.61
N ASP A 615 -1.62 29.46 -3.55
CA ASP A 615 -2.82 30.26 -3.83
C ASP A 615 -3.89 29.31 -4.41
N PRO A 616 -4.89 28.86 -3.62
CA PRO A 616 -5.82 27.82 -4.05
C PRO A 616 -6.86 28.36 -5.05
N LEU A 617 -6.84 29.67 -5.32
CA LEU A 617 -7.86 30.40 -6.07
C LEU A 617 -7.30 31.12 -7.31
N GLY A 618 -6.02 30.95 -7.64
CA GLY A 618 -5.41 31.50 -8.85
C GLY A 618 -5.90 30.80 -10.13
N GLY A 619 -7.21 30.85 -10.41
CA GLY A 619 -7.85 30.22 -11.57
C GLY A 619 -9.26 29.66 -11.35
N ILE A 620 -9.97 30.04 -10.28
CA ILE A 620 -11.43 29.83 -10.16
C ILE A 620 -12.16 31.10 -10.62
#